data_AF-A0A9D6VIT6-F1
#
_entry.id   AF-A0A9D6VIT6-F1
#
_cell.length_a   1.000
_cell.length_b   1.000
_cell.length_c   1.000
_cell.angle_alpha   90.00
_cell.angle_beta   90.00
_cell.angle_gamma   90.00
#
_symmetry.space_group_name_H-M   'P 1'
#
loop_
_entity.id
_entity.type
_entity.pdbx_description
1 polymer ?
#
loop_
_entity_poly.entity_id
_entity_poly.type
_entity_poly.pdbx_seq_one_letter_code
_entity_poly.pdbx_strand_id
1 'polypeptide(L)'
;MNEYKFLTTASRPTPRNAAAPLVRPLAPKGFNMRREERTIPSEEILLKAMELAWKDHHHARDQTWKTVQMVAVLGAGLLTIDLQYKSLLATALAALLVVLASAVGVGITWNHRKLERRKFIHLMNCEELLGLHRDDIIPLACNDDSMKNKSDLVKDSAVSVPKKYKFIDVINPFKQNTSLFILRIHLAIMVFALLIIFLRWRIT
;
A
#
# COMPACT_ATOMS: atom_id res chain seq x y z
N MET A 1 -26.87 29.43 2.22
CA MET A 1 -26.53 29.44 3.65
C MET A 1 -27.22 28.23 4.26
N ASN A 2 -26.49 27.13 4.48
CA ASN A 2 -27.05 25.92 5.08
C ASN A 2 -26.50 25.80 6.51
N GLU A 3 -27.40 25.83 7.47
CA GLU A 3 -27.12 25.61 8.89
C GLU A 3 -26.71 24.15 9.14
N TYR A 4 -25.53 23.94 9.71
CA TYR A 4 -25.14 22.65 10.26
C TYR A 4 -25.59 22.59 11.73
N LYS A 5 -26.61 21.77 12.00
CA LYS A 5 -27.00 21.37 13.35
C LYS A 5 -25.92 20.48 13.96
N PHE A 6 -25.23 20.99 14.97
CA PHE A 6 -24.43 20.20 15.90
C PHE A 6 -25.36 19.36 16.78
N LEU A 7 -25.29 18.03 16.66
CA LEU A 7 -25.85 17.12 17.65
C LEU A 7 -24.75 16.76 18.64
N THR A 8 -24.91 17.29 19.85
CA THR A 8 -24.19 16.93 21.06
C THR A 8 -24.78 15.67 21.70
N THR A 9 -23.95 15.02 22.52
CA THR A 9 -24.21 13.91 23.46
C THR A 9 -24.12 12.48 22.92
N ALA A 10 -22.90 11.95 22.88
CA ALA A 10 -22.63 10.52 23.02
C ALA A 10 -22.12 10.25 24.44
N SER A 11 -22.90 9.49 25.21
CA SER A 11 -22.58 8.98 26.54
C SER A 11 -21.39 8.01 26.49
N ARG A 12 -20.39 8.22 27.34
CA ARG A 12 -19.24 7.31 27.49
C ARG A 12 -19.70 5.94 28.03
N PRO A 13 -19.33 4.82 27.41
CA PRO A 13 -19.49 3.52 28.05
C PRO A 13 -18.44 3.31 29.15
N THR A 14 -18.89 2.72 30.26
CA THR A 14 -18.10 2.30 31.41
C THR A 14 -17.23 1.08 31.08
N PRO A 15 -15.99 0.97 31.61
CA PRO A 15 -15.16 -0.21 31.40
C PRO A 15 -15.72 -1.41 32.19
N ARG A 16 -16.12 -2.45 31.46
CA ARG A 16 -16.45 -3.77 32.03
C ARG A 16 -15.15 -4.51 32.36
N ASN A 17 -14.84 -4.58 33.66
CA ASN A 17 -13.88 -5.54 34.18
C ASN A 17 -14.45 -6.97 34.04
N ALA A 18 -13.97 -7.71 33.05
CA ALA A 18 -14.22 -9.14 32.93
C ALA A 18 -12.89 -9.89 33.07
N ALA A 19 -12.62 -10.41 34.26
CA ALA A 19 -11.51 -11.32 34.52
C ALA A 19 -11.80 -12.68 33.87
N ALA A 20 -11.00 -13.07 32.87
CA ALA A 20 -11.01 -14.41 32.29
C ALA A 20 -10.11 -15.37 33.08
N PRO A 21 -10.46 -16.66 33.22
CA PRO A 21 -9.65 -17.62 33.96
C PRO A 21 -8.42 -18.09 33.16
N LEU A 22 -7.25 -17.97 33.79
CA LEU A 22 -5.95 -18.39 33.28
C LEU A 22 -5.82 -19.93 33.26
N VAL A 23 -5.95 -20.53 32.09
CA VAL A 23 -5.45 -21.90 31.85
C VAL A 23 -3.93 -21.84 31.69
N ARG A 24 -3.19 -22.49 32.62
CA ARG A 24 -1.72 -22.56 32.59
C ARG A 24 -1.24 -23.62 31.59
N PRO A 25 -0.37 -23.28 30.62
CA PRO A 25 0.47 -24.26 29.96
C PRO A 25 1.75 -24.48 30.79
N LEU A 26 2.10 -25.74 31.04
CA LEU A 26 3.39 -26.14 31.58
C LEU A 26 4.49 -25.82 30.56
N ALA A 27 5.24 -24.74 30.79
CA ALA A 27 6.40 -24.38 29.98
C ALA A 27 7.66 -25.13 30.44
N PRO A 28 8.55 -25.53 29.51
CA PRO A 28 9.81 -26.19 29.85
C PRO A 28 10.75 -25.25 30.62
N LYS A 29 11.43 -25.81 31.62
CA LYS A 29 12.48 -25.16 32.41
C LYS A 29 13.64 -24.76 31.50
N GLY A 30 14.00 -23.48 31.50
CA GLY A 30 15.34 -23.07 31.05
C GLY A 30 15.41 -21.90 30.07
N PHE A 31 14.58 -20.87 30.22
CA PHE A 31 14.94 -19.53 29.75
C PHE A 31 14.17 -18.48 30.56
N ASN A 32 14.83 -17.90 31.56
CA ASN A 32 14.23 -16.90 32.44
C ASN A 32 14.26 -15.54 31.72
N MET A 33 13.43 -15.37 30.68
CA MET A 33 13.10 -14.03 30.21
C MET A 33 12.32 -13.37 31.33
N ARG A 34 12.97 -12.45 32.03
CA ARG A 34 12.34 -11.49 32.94
C ARG A 34 11.16 -10.90 32.16
N ARG A 35 9.95 -11.27 32.57
CA ARG A 35 8.70 -10.83 31.95
C ARG A 35 8.59 -9.34 32.23
N GLU A 36 9.22 -8.51 31.39
CA GLU A 36 9.02 -7.08 31.40
C GLU A 36 7.51 -6.86 31.24
N GLU A 37 6.93 -6.24 32.24
CA GLU A 37 5.54 -5.83 32.25
C GLU A 37 5.36 -4.90 31.04
N ARG A 38 4.66 -5.40 30.00
CA ARG A 38 4.43 -4.64 28.77
C ARG A 38 3.58 -3.42 29.13
N THR A 39 4.24 -2.29 29.38
CA THR A 39 3.57 -1.01 29.56
C THR A 39 2.87 -0.67 28.26
N ILE A 40 1.56 -0.50 28.34
CA ILE A 40 0.76 -0.06 27.21
C ILE A 40 1.25 1.36 26.85
N PRO A 41 1.63 1.64 25.59
CA PRO A 41 2.05 2.98 25.20
C PRO A 41 0.97 4.01 25.54
N SER A 42 1.35 5.24 25.89
CA SER A 42 0.37 6.29 26.13
C SER A 42 -0.46 6.57 24.87
N GLU A 43 -1.70 7.01 25.06
CA GLU A 43 -2.62 7.37 23.99
C GLU A 43 -1.99 8.37 23.00
N GLU A 44 -1.27 9.38 23.52
CA GLU A 44 -0.56 10.37 22.71
C GLU A 44 0.49 9.73 21.77
N ILE A 45 1.25 8.75 22.26
CA ILE A 45 2.25 8.04 21.46
C ILE A 45 1.57 7.25 20.33
N LEU A 46 0.45 6.58 20.63
CA LEU A 46 -0.32 5.80 19.66
C LEU A 46 -0.92 6.70 18.56
N LEU A 47 -1.53 7.82 18.95
CA LEU A 47 -2.06 8.80 18.00
C LEU A 47 -0.96 9.37 17.10
N LYS A 48 0.22 9.68 17.69
CA LYS A 48 1.35 10.18 16.90
C LYS A 48 1.89 9.14 15.93
N ALA A 49 1.97 7.88 16.36
CA ALA A 49 2.38 6.77 15.49
C ALA A 49 1.42 6.58 14.31
N MET A 50 0.11 6.69 14.54
CA MET A 50 -0.90 6.64 13.48
C MET A 50 -0.75 7.81 12.49
N GLU A 51 -0.60 9.04 12.99
CA GLU A 51 -0.40 10.23 12.16
C GLU A 51 0.81 10.05 11.23
N LEU A 52 1.94 9.59 11.78
CA LEU A 52 3.17 9.35 11.02
C LEU A 52 2.97 8.25 9.97
N ALA A 53 2.28 7.17 10.30
CA ALA A 53 2.00 6.08 9.37
C ALA A 53 1.12 6.54 8.18
N TRP A 54 0.11 7.37 8.43
CA TRP A 54 -0.72 7.96 7.38
C TRP A 54 0.06 8.94 6.49
N LYS A 55 0.86 9.82 7.09
CA LYS A 55 1.71 10.76 6.35
C LYS A 55 2.69 10.02 5.43
N ASP A 56 3.32 8.96 5.94
CA ASP A 56 4.24 8.13 5.18
C ASP A 56 3.51 7.30 4.09
N HIS A 57 2.26 6.89 4.31
CA HIS A 57 1.44 6.27 3.26
C HIS A 57 1.20 7.23 2.09
N HIS A 58 0.75 8.46 2.37
CA HIS A 58 0.50 9.46 1.33
C HIS A 58 1.79 9.84 0.58
N HIS A 59 2.90 10.02 1.30
CA HIS A 59 4.18 10.33 0.68
C HIS A 59 4.65 9.22 -0.27
N ALA A 60 4.55 7.95 0.13
CA ALA A 60 4.91 6.83 -0.73
C ALA A 60 4.03 6.74 -2.00
N ARG A 61 2.74 7.07 -1.87
CA ARG A 61 1.81 7.13 -3.01
C ARG A 61 2.22 8.22 -4.01
N ASP A 62 2.55 9.41 -3.52
CA ASP A 62 2.99 10.53 -4.35
C ASP A 62 4.31 10.24 -5.06
N GLN A 63 5.26 9.60 -4.37
CA GLN A 63 6.51 9.13 -4.98
C GLN A 63 6.23 8.17 -6.15
N THR A 64 5.31 7.21 -5.95
CA THR A 64 4.94 6.23 -6.98
C THR A 64 4.35 6.93 -8.22
N TRP A 65 3.50 7.94 -8.03
CA TRP A 65 2.96 8.75 -9.13
C TRP A 65 4.04 9.54 -9.87
N LYS A 66 4.97 10.17 -9.14
CA LYS A 66 6.10 10.90 -9.73
C LYS A 66 7.01 9.96 -10.53
N THR A 67 7.25 8.74 -10.05
CA THR A 67 8.01 7.73 -10.79
C THR A 67 7.35 7.40 -12.14
N VAL A 68 6.03 7.20 -12.17
CA VAL A 68 5.30 7.00 -13.44
C VAL A 68 5.43 8.19 -14.36
N GLN A 69 5.27 9.41 -13.85
CA GLN A 69 5.39 10.63 -14.66
C GLN A 69 6.77 10.74 -15.31
N MET A 70 7.85 10.50 -14.55
CA MET A 70 9.22 10.53 -15.09
C MET A 70 9.45 9.47 -16.16
N VAL A 71 8.94 8.25 -15.95
CA VAL A 71 9.05 7.17 -16.94
C VAL A 71 8.25 7.49 -18.20
N ALA A 72 7.08 8.13 -18.08
CA ALA A 72 6.29 8.59 -19.22
C ALA A 72 7.01 9.68 -20.01
N VAL A 73 7.66 10.64 -19.34
CA VAL A 73 8.48 11.68 -19.98
C VAL A 73 9.66 11.06 -20.73
N LEU A 74 10.35 10.07 -20.15
CA LEU A 74 11.41 9.33 -20.84
C LEU A 74 10.87 8.59 -22.09
N GLY A 75 9.69 7.98 -21.98
CA GLY A 75 9.02 7.33 -23.11
C GLY A 75 8.70 8.30 -24.25
N ALA A 76 8.23 9.51 -23.94
CA ALA A 76 8.03 10.57 -24.93
C ALA A 76 9.36 11.03 -25.55
N GLY A 77 10.41 11.19 -24.74
CA GLY A 77 11.75 11.55 -25.20
C GLY A 77 12.36 10.52 -26.16
N LEU A 78 12.11 9.23 -25.94
CA LEU A 78 12.50 8.16 -26.88
C LEU A 78 11.90 8.40 -28.27
N LEU A 79 10.60 8.71 -28.35
CA LEU A 79 9.93 8.99 -29.62
C LEU A 79 10.56 10.20 -30.32
N THR A 80 10.88 11.26 -29.57
CA THR A 80 11.56 12.45 -30.11
C THR A 80 12.93 12.09 -30.69
N ILE A 81 13.73 11.26 -30.00
CA ILE A 81 15.06 10.84 -30.47
C ILE A 81 14.95 10.03 -31.77
N ASP A 82 14.02 9.07 -31.85
CA ASP A 82 13.83 8.24 -33.04
C ASP A 82 13.44 9.09 -34.27
N LEU A 83 12.53 10.04 -34.09
CA LEU A 83 12.08 10.93 -35.15
C LEU A 83 13.17 11.90 -35.63
N GLN A 84 13.98 12.44 -34.71
CA GLN A 84 14.97 13.47 -35.02
C GLN A 84 16.25 12.91 -35.62
N TYR A 85 16.85 11.88 -35.01
CA TYR A 85 18.18 11.42 -35.39
C TYR A 85 18.17 10.31 -36.43
N LYS A 86 17.05 9.57 -36.56
CA LYS A 86 16.92 8.44 -37.49
C LYS A 86 18.05 7.39 -37.38
N SER A 87 18.75 7.35 -36.25
CA SER A 87 19.86 6.43 -35.98
C SER A 87 19.37 5.27 -35.12
N LEU A 88 19.60 4.04 -35.59
CA LEU A 88 19.23 2.83 -34.87
C LEU A 88 19.95 2.78 -33.50
N LEU A 89 21.23 3.15 -33.45
CA LEU A 89 22.01 3.13 -32.21
C LEU A 89 21.46 4.13 -31.18
N ALA A 90 21.17 5.38 -31.59
CA ALA A 90 20.62 6.39 -30.70
C ALA A 90 19.26 5.96 -30.14
N THR A 91 18.41 5.39 -31.00
CA THR A 91 17.09 4.88 -30.63
C THR A 91 17.21 3.69 -29.68
N ALA A 92 18.13 2.75 -29.93
CA ALA A 92 18.38 1.60 -29.07
C ALA A 92 18.86 1.99 -27.68
N LEU A 93 19.79 2.96 -27.58
CA LEU A 93 20.29 3.45 -26.29
C LEU A 93 19.19 4.17 -25.49
N ALA A 94 18.40 5.02 -26.15
CA ALA A 94 17.28 5.71 -25.51
C ALA A 94 16.22 4.72 -25.02
N ALA A 95 15.89 3.71 -25.82
CA ALA A 95 14.91 2.71 -25.45
C ALA A 95 15.41 1.78 -24.33
N LEU A 96 16.70 1.42 -24.32
CA LEU A 96 17.31 0.70 -23.19
C LEU A 96 17.14 1.48 -21.88
N LEU A 97 17.38 2.80 -21.90
CA LEU A 97 17.18 3.66 -20.73
C LEU A 97 15.72 3.64 -20.25
N VAL A 98 14.75 3.74 -21.17
CA VAL A 98 13.31 3.67 -20.84
C VAL A 98 12.94 2.31 -20.25
N VAL A 99 13.43 1.21 -20.82
CA VAL A 99 13.18 -0.15 -20.32
C VAL A 99 13.73 -0.32 -18.90
N LEU A 100 14.97 0.09 -18.65
CA LEU A 100 15.59 0.02 -17.32
C LEU A 100 14.82 0.87 -16.30
N ALA A 101 14.48 2.11 -16.64
CA ALA A 101 13.70 3.00 -15.78
C ALA A 101 12.30 2.42 -15.47
N SER A 102 11.64 1.84 -16.48
CA SER A 102 10.34 1.18 -16.32
C SER A 102 10.42 -0.05 -15.43
N ALA A 103 11.45 -0.89 -15.59
CA ALA A 103 11.67 -2.07 -14.75
C ALA A 103 11.92 -1.69 -13.28
N VAL A 104 12.67 -0.61 -13.03
CA VAL A 104 12.84 -0.06 -11.68
C VAL A 104 11.50 0.46 -11.13
N GLY A 105 10.69 1.15 -11.95
CA GLY A 105 9.35 1.61 -11.57
C GLY A 105 8.40 0.47 -11.17
N VAL A 106 8.44 -0.65 -11.89
CA VAL A 106 7.76 -1.91 -11.54
C VAL A 106 8.21 -2.39 -10.16
N GLY A 107 9.52 -2.46 -9.92
CA GLY A 107 10.10 -2.88 -8.64
C GLY A 107 9.70 -2.00 -7.47
N ILE A 108 9.77 -0.67 -7.63
CA ILE A 108 9.36 0.32 -6.63
C ILE A 108 7.88 0.15 -6.30
N THR A 109 7.01 0.10 -7.31
CA THR A 109 5.56 -0.07 -7.13
C THR A 109 5.24 -1.36 -6.37
N TRP A 110 5.93 -2.46 -6.70
CA TRP A 110 5.76 -3.74 -6.03
C TRP A 110 6.22 -3.70 -4.57
N ASN A 111 7.36 -3.09 -4.29
CA ASN A 111 7.89 -2.94 -2.94
C ASN A 111 6.99 -2.02 -2.08
N HIS A 112 6.53 -0.91 -2.66
CA HIS A 112 5.59 0.00 -2.01
C HIS A 112 4.30 -0.70 -1.62
N ARG A 113 3.78 -1.62 -2.45
CA ARG A 113 2.62 -2.44 -2.05
C ARG A 113 2.89 -3.28 -0.81
N LYS A 114 4.07 -3.90 -0.70
CA LYS A 114 4.44 -4.70 0.48
C LYS A 114 4.53 -3.82 1.73
N LEU A 115 5.15 -2.65 1.60
CA LEU A 115 5.26 -1.66 2.66
C LEU A 115 3.88 -1.13 3.10
N GLU A 116 3.04 -0.77 2.14
CA GLU A 116 1.67 -0.32 2.34
C GLU A 116 0.90 -1.31 3.22
N ARG A 117 0.95 -2.62 2.92
CA ARG A 117 0.32 -3.64 3.76
C ARG A 117 0.82 -3.64 5.20
N ARG A 118 2.13 -3.48 5.42
CA ARG A 118 2.69 -3.42 6.79
C ARG A 118 2.21 -2.18 7.54
N LYS A 119 2.14 -1.04 6.87
CA LYS A 119 1.61 0.21 7.44
C LYS A 119 0.15 0.07 7.85
N PHE A 120 -0.69 -0.52 6.99
CA PHE A 120 -2.09 -0.76 7.32
C PHE A 120 -2.27 -1.74 8.49
N ILE A 121 -1.45 -2.79 8.58
CA ILE A 121 -1.45 -3.68 9.76
C ILE A 121 -1.07 -2.91 11.03
N HIS A 122 -0.07 -2.04 10.96
CA HIS A 122 0.31 -1.20 12.10
C HIS A 122 -0.81 -0.23 12.50
N LEU A 123 -1.45 0.43 11.53
CA LEU A 123 -2.60 1.32 11.77
C LEU A 123 -3.74 0.60 12.47
N MET A 124 -4.17 -0.56 11.97
CA MET A 124 -5.23 -1.35 12.62
C MET A 124 -4.86 -1.77 14.05
N ASN A 125 -3.59 -2.10 14.31
CA ASN A 125 -3.15 -2.44 15.67
C ASN A 125 -3.21 -1.21 16.60
N CYS A 126 -2.90 -0.01 16.11
CA CYS A 126 -3.04 1.21 16.88
C CYS A 126 -4.51 1.57 17.12
N GLU A 127 -5.38 1.40 16.12
CA GLU A 127 -6.84 1.56 16.27
C GLU A 127 -7.40 0.62 17.33
N GLU A 128 -6.97 -0.65 17.31
CA GLU A 128 -7.34 -1.67 18.28
C GLU A 128 -6.90 -1.28 19.71
N LEU A 129 -5.65 -0.82 19.88
CA LEU A 129 -5.12 -0.38 21.17
C LEU A 129 -5.80 0.89 21.72
N LEU A 130 -6.25 1.78 20.83
CA LEU A 130 -6.95 3.01 21.19
C LEU A 130 -8.45 2.79 21.42
N GLY A 131 -8.97 1.59 21.16
CA GLY A 131 -10.41 1.31 21.24
C GLY A 131 -11.21 2.10 20.20
N LEU A 132 -10.59 2.54 19.11
CA LEU A 132 -11.23 3.28 18.02
C LEU A 132 -11.96 2.30 17.08
N HIS A 133 -13.01 1.67 17.58
CA HIS A 133 -13.93 0.85 16.79
C HIS A 133 -15.16 1.71 16.50
N ARG A 134 -15.25 2.26 15.30
CA ARG A 134 -16.39 3.08 14.87
C ARG A 134 -17.00 2.51 13.60
N ASP A 135 -18.25 2.08 13.73
CA ASP A 135 -19.12 1.57 12.66
C ASP A 135 -19.48 2.64 11.61
N ASP A 136 -19.21 3.91 11.93
CA ASP A 136 -19.74 5.10 11.27
C ASP A 136 -18.76 5.79 10.31
N ILE A 137 -17.49 5.35 10.21
CA ILE A 137 -16.47 6.10 9.47
C ILE A 137 -16.20 5.54 8.06
N ILE A 138 -16.13 4.22 7.83
CA ILE A 138 -16.04 3.62 6.47
C ILE A 138 -16.56 2.15 6.52
N PRO A 139 -17.59 1.76 5.73
CA PRO A 139 -18.13 0.40 5.77
C PRO A 139 -17.14 -0.64 5.20
N LEU A 140 -17.01 -1.77 5.89
CA LEU A 140 -16.17 -2.89 5.48
C LEU A 140 -16.68 -3.61 4.24
N ALA A 141 -15.74 -4.06 3.39
CA ALA A 141 -16.02 -5.06 2.38
C ALA A 141 -16.02 -6.45 3.02
N CYS A 142 -17.16 -7.13 3.04
CA CYS A 142 -17.45 -8.35 3.82
C CYS A 142 -16.64 -9.63 3.49
N ASN A 143 -15.48 -9.57 2.83
CA ASN A 143 -14.75 -10.77 2.35
C ASN A 143 -13.22 -10.59 2.33
N ASP A 144 -12.59 -10.18 3.44
CA ASP A 144 -11.13 -10.18 3.58
C ASP A 144 -10.62 -11.42 4.36
N ASP A 145 -9.85 -12.28 3.69
CA ASP A 145 -9.23 -13.48 4.26
C ASP A 145 -8.24 -13.18 5.40
N SER A 146 -7.79 -11.91 5.53
CA SER A 146 -6.92 -11.49 6.64
C SER A 146 -7.62 -11.49 8.02
N MET A 147 -8.96 -11.59 8.04
CA MET A 147 -9.81 -11.55 9.24
C MET A 147 -10.16 -12.93 9.84
N LYS A 148 -9.80 -14.05 9.19
CA LYS A 148 -10.28 -15.40 9.59
C LYS A 148 -9.89 -15.86 11.00
N ASN A 149 -8.88 -15.24 11.63
CA ASN A 149 -8.39 -15.58 12.97
C ASN A 149 -8.39 -14.40 13.97
N LYS A 150 -9.02 -13.26 13.65
CA LYS A 150 -9.15 -12.14 14.61
C LYS A 150 -10.48 -12.20 15.35
N SER A 151 -10.52 -11.69 16.59
CA SER A 151 -11.73 -11.69 17.43
C SER A 151 -12.87 -10.94 16.73
N ASP A 152 -14.12 -11.29 17.02
CA ASP A 152 -15.30 -10.68 16.39
C ASP A 152 -15.36 -9.15 16.55
N LEU A 153 -14.65 -8.56 17.53
CA LEU A 153 -14.50 -7.11 17.68
C LEU A 153 -13.64 -6.48 16.58
N VAL A 154 -12.63 -7.17 16.06
CA VAL A 154 -11.69 -6.60 15.07
C VAL A 154 -12.23 -6.72 13.64
N LYS A 155 -13.34 -7.44 13.44
CA LYS A 155 -14.02 -7.49 12.14
C LYS A 155 -14.58 -6.13 11.71
N ASP A 156 -14.70 -5.19 12.64
CA ASP A 156 -15.29 -3.86 12.46
C ASP A 156 -14.25 -2.73 12.23
N SER A 157 -12.97 -3.04 12.04
CA SER A 157 -11.97 -2.01 11.67
C SER A 157 -12.26 -1.42 10.27
N ALA A 158 -12.45 -0.11 10.19
CA ALA A 158 -12.87 0.63 9.00
C ALA A 158 -11.92 0.54 7.78
N VAL A 159 -10.71 -0.04 7.94
CA VAL A 159 -9.65 -0.03 6.93
C VAL A 159 -9.24 -1.44 6.53
N SER A 160 -9.63 -1.89 5.33
CA SER A 160 -9.26 -3.22 4.82
C SER A 160 -7.77 -3.31 4.48
N VAL A 161 -7.13 -4.45 4.80
CA VAL A 161 -5.73 -4.66 4.44
C VAL A 161 -5.61 -4.79 2.94
N PRO A 162 -4.71 -4.03 2.30
CA PRO A 162 -4.56 -4.15 0.87
C PRO A 162 -4.17 -5.58 0.46
N LYS A 163 -4.86 -6.16 -0.54
CA LYS A 163 -4.56 -7.51 -1.02
C LYS A 163 -3.13 -7.60 -1.59
N LYS A 164 -2.47 -8.74 -1.35
CA LYS A 164 -1.15 -9.05 -1.95
C LYS A 164 -1.28 -9.11 -3.48
N TYR A 165 -0.26 -8.66 -4.20
CA TYR A 165 -0.22 -8.84 -5.64
C TYR A 165 0.22 -10.24 -6.03
N LYS A 166 -0.54 -10.81 -6.97
CA LYS A 166 -0.11 -11.91 -7.81
C LYS A 166 0.25 -11.33 -9.18
N PHE A 167 1.25 -11.89 -9.84
CA PHE A 167 1.67 -11.42 -11.17
C PHE A 167 0.51 -11.44 -12.19
N ILE A 168 -0.39 -12.44 -12.07
CA ILE A 168 -1.59 -12.56 -12.90
C ILE A 168 -2.55 -11.36 -12.77
N ASP A 169 -2.54 -10.65 -11.64
CA ASP A 169 -3.40 -9.49 -11.39
C ASP A 169 -3.06 -8.32 -12.33
N VAL A 170 -1.81 -8.25 -12.77
CA VAL A 170 -1.34 -7.18 -13.64
C VAL A 170 -1.97 -7.29 -15.02
N ILE A 171 -2.21 -8.51 -15.48
CA ILE A 171 -2.76 -8.81 -16.81
C ILE A 171 -4.29 -8.76 -16.82
N ASN A 172 -4.96 -8.92 -15.66
CA ASN A 172 -6.43 -8.94 -15.59
C ASN A 172 -7.07 -7.53 -15.62
N PRO A 173 -7.64 -7.06 -16.75
CA PRO A 173 -8.14 -5.69 -16.89
C PRO A 173 -9.31 -5.36 -15.95
N PHE A 174 -10.08 -6.37 -15.52
CA PHE A 174 -11.25 -6.20 -14.66
C PHE A 174 -10.88 -5.85 -13.22
N LYS A 175 -9.63 -6.09 -12.79
CA LYS A 175 -9.15 -5.70 -11.46
C LYS A 175 -8.71 -4.24 -11.49
N GLN A 176 -9.45 -3.38 -10.79
CA GLN A 176 -9.18 -1.94 -10.70
C GLN A 176 -8.61 -1.60 -9.31
N ASN A 177 -7.31 -1.32 -9.27
CA ASN A 177 -6.63 -0.75 -8.11
C ASN A 177 -5.60 0.26 -8.61
N THR A 178 -5.47 1.41 -7.96
CA THR A 178 -4.55 2.48 -8.36
C THR A 178 -3.12 2.00 -8.54
N SER A 179 -2.58 1.16 -7.64
CA SER A 179 -1.21 0.68 -7.81
C SER A 179 -1.07 -0.42 -8.87
N LEU A 180 -2.14 -1.19 -9.18
CA LEU A 180 -2.14 -2.06 -10.37
C LEU A 180 -2.17 -1.24 -11.66
N PHE A 181 -2.95 -0.16 -11.69
CA PHE A 181 -3.00 0.75 -12.83
C PHE A 181 -1.62 1.37 -13.12
N ILE A 182 -0.94 1.89 -12.09
CA ILE A 182 0.44 2.40 -12.18
C ILE A 182 1.39 1.31 -12.71
N LEU A 183 1.30 0.10 -12.17
CA LEU A 183 2.12 -1.03 -12.61
C LEU A 183 1.92 -1.36 -14.09
N ARG A 184 0.66 -1.33 -14.57
CA ARG A 184 0.32 -1.52 -15.98
C ARG A 184 0.90 -0.42 -16.87
N ILE A 185 0.92 0.84 -16.41
CA ILE A 185 1.54 1.94 -17.17
C ILE A 185 3.03 1.68 -17.36
N HIS A 186 3.76 1.29 -16.31
CA HIS A 186 5.18 0.96 -16.44
C HIS A 186 5.42 -0.18 -17.45
N LEU A 187 4.60 -1.23 -17.41
CA LEU A 187 4.69 -2.32 -18.38
C LEU A 187 4.35 -1.86 -19.80
N ALA A 188 3.32 -1.02 -19.97
CA ALA A 188 2.94 -0.48 -21.27
C ALA A 188 4.06 0.37 -21.88
N ILE A 189 4.70 1.23 -21.09
CA ILE A 189 5.84 2.05 -21.54
C ILE A 189 7.04 1.16 -21.90
N MET A 190 7.30 0.12 -21.12
CA MET A 190 8.36 -0.85 -21.41
C MET A 190 8.10 -1.58 -22.74
N VAL A 191 6.89 -2.08 -22.96
CA VAL A 191 6.48 -2.73 -24.22
C VAL A 191 6.57 -1.75 -25.38
N PHE A 192 6.12 -0.51 -25.20
CA PHE A 192 6.22 0.55 -26.19
C PHE A 192 7.67 0.80 -26.63
N ALA A 193 8.61 0.92 -25.67
CA ALA A 193 10.02 1.11 -25.98
C ALA A 193 10.62 -0.06 -26.78
N LEU A 194 10.27 -1.30 -26.42
CA LEU A 194 10.69 -2.50 -27.16
C LEU A 194 10.11 -2.53 -28.58
N LEU A 195 8.85 -2.14 -28.74
CA LEU A 195 8.20 -2.06 -30.06
C LEU A 195 8.88 -1.03 -30.97
N ILE A 196 9.28 0.13 -30.45
CA ILE A 196 10.02 1.14 -31.23
C ILE A 196 11.33 0.56 -31.76
N ILE A 197 12.14 -0.09 -30.91
CA ILE A 197 13.39 -0.72 -31.36
C ILE A 197 13.11 -1.78 -32.42
N PHE A 198 12.12 -2.65 -32.19
CA PHE A 198 11.78 -3.72 -33.11
C PHE A 198 11.35 -3.20 -34.49
N LEU A 199 10.48 -2.19 -34.52
CA LEU A 199 10.05 -1.54 -35.76
C LEU A 199 11.25 -0.89 -36.47
N ARG A 200 12.12 -0.22 -35.72
CA ARG A 200 13.30 0.43 -36.30
C ARG A 200 14.27 -0.57 -36.92
N TRP A 201 14.51 -1.69 -36.23
CA TRP A 201 15.34 -2.77 -36.74
C TRP A 201 14.75 -3.36 -38.02
N ARG A 202 13.43 -3.51 -38.13
CA ARG A 202 12.79 -4.06 -39.35
C ARG A 202 12.90 -3.15 -40.57
N ILE A 203 13.09 -1.84 -40.38
CA ILE A 203 13.17 -0.84 -41.46
C ILE A 203 14.62 -0.59 -41.91
N THR A 204 15.61 -0.86 -41.05
CA THR A 204 17.04 -0.62 -41.32
C THR A 204 17.66 -1.85 -41.98
#